data_AF-A0AAP0BWC6-F1
#
_entry.id   AF-A0AAP0BWC6-F1
#
_cell.length_a   1.000
_cell.length_b   1.000
_cell.length_c   1.000
_cell.angle_alpha   90.00
_cell.angle_beta   90.00
_cell.angle_gamma   90.00
#
_symmetry.space_group_name_H-M   'P 1'
#
loop_
_entity.id
_entity.type
_entity.pdbx_description
1 polymer ?
#
loop_
_entity_poly.entity_id
_entity_poly.type
_entity_poly.pdbx_seq_one_letter_code
_entity_poly.pdbx_strand_id
1 'polypeptide(L)' 'METAHIFILVLLFTSSLAAAVDAAEYLKYKDPKQPLNVRLDDLLSRMTLAEKIGQMAQIERKNASSEVLKNYFIGIVIT' A
#
# COMPACT_ATOMS: atom_id res chain seq x y z
N MET A 1 -45.48 -9.60 -16.75
CA MET A 1 -44.55 -10.59 -16.15
C MET A 1 -43.17 -10.51 -16.78
N GLU A 2 -43.03 -10.38 -18.11
CA GLU A 2 -41.71 -10.21 -18.79
C GLU A 2 -40.88 -9.01 -18.31
N THR A 3 -41.52 -7.85 -18.10
CA THR A 3 -40.82 -6.63 -17.64
C THR A 3 -40.16 -6.77 -16.28
N ALA A 4 -40.73 -7.60 -15.38
CA ALA A 4 -40.16 -7.87 -14.07
C ALA A 4 -38.92 -8.77 -14.16
N HIS A 5 -38.92 -9.75 -15.06
CA HIS A 5 -37.76 -10.62 -15.30
C HIS A 5 -36.58 -9.85 -15.91
N ILE A 6 -36.85 -8.94 -16.84
CA ILE A 6 -35.83 -8.04 -17.42
C ILE A 6 -35.22 -7.17 -16.32
N PHE A 7 -36.04 -6.61 -15.43
CA PHE A 7 -35.55 -5.80 -14.31
C PHE A 7 -34.67 -6.60 -13.34
N ILE A 8 -35.05 -7.83 -13.01
CA ILE A 8 -34.28 -8.74 -12.15
C ILE A 8 -32.94 -9.13 -12.82
N LEU A 9 -32.95 -9.40 -14.13
CA LEU A 9 -31.72 -9.71 -14.88
C LEU A 9 -30.74 -8.53 -14.91
N VAL A 10 -31.25 -7.30 -15.11
CA VAL A 10 -30.41 -6.09 -15.07
C VAL A 10 -29.86 -5.85 -13.66
N LEU A 11 -30.66 -6.08 -12.61
CA LEU A 11 -30.22 -5.96 -11.23
C LEU A 11 -29.13 -6.99 -10.87
N LEU A 12 -29.27 -8.22 -11.34
CA LEU A 12 -28.27 -9.27 -11.13
C LEU A 12 -26.96 -8.95 -11.88
N PHE A 13 -27.05 -8.47 -13.12
CA PHE A 13 -25.90 -8.16 -13.96
C PHE A 13 -25.09 -6.96 -13.42
N THR A 14 -25.76 -5.98 -12.84
CA THR A 14 -25.10 -4.81 -12.20
C THR A 14 -24.41 -5.17 -10.89
N SER A 15 -24.94 -6.13 -10.11
CA SER A 15 -24.29 -6.60 -8.87
C SER A 15 -22.96 -7.31 -9.13
N SER A 16 -22.86 -8.06 -10.23
CA SER A 16 -21.64 -8.80 -10.60
C SER A 16 -20.50 -7.88 -11.04
N LEU A 17 -20.81 -6.69 -11.58
CA LEU A 17 -19.80 -5.70 -11.98
C LEU A 17 -19.22 -4.95 -10.78
N ALA A 18 -19.99 -4.80 -9.70
CA ALA A 18 -19.54 -4.17 -8.45
C ALA A 18 -18.59 -5.07 -7.62
N ALA A 19 -18.53 -6.38 -7.89
CA ALA A 19 -17.61 -7.29 -7.24
C ALA A 19 -16.17 -7.24 -7.80
N ALA A 20 -15.97 -6.58 -8.95
CA ALA A 20 -14.67 -6.43 -9.62
C ALA A 20 -13.96 -5.12 -9.25
N VAL A 21 -14.31 -4.49 -8.12
CA VAL A 21 -13.50 -3.41 -7.58
C VAL A 21 -12.27 -4.07 -6.94
N ASP A 22 -11.13 -3.92 -7.61
CA ASP A 22 -9.81 -4.30 -7.13
C ASP A 22 -9.68 -3.93 -5.65
N ALA A 23 -9.83 -4.92 -4.78
CA ALA A 23 -9.65 -4.73 -3.36
C ALA A 23 -8.16 -4.49 -3.18
N ALA A 24 -7.77 -3.21 -3.15
CA ALA A 24 -6.39 -2.79 -2.93
C ALA A 24 -5.77 -3.71 -1.88
N GLU A 25 -4.67 -4.37 -2.26
CA GLU A 25 -4.05 -5.42 -1.44
C GLU A 25 -3.95 -4.92 0.00
N TYR A 26 -4.56 -5.65 0.94
CA TYR A 26 -4.61 -5.21 2.33
C TYR A 26 -3.20 -5.24 2.94
N LEU A 27 -2.63 -4.05 3.16
CA LEU A 27 -1.28 -3.85 3.68
C LEU A 27 -1.29 -3.80 5.21
N LYS A 28 -0.90 -4.90 5.87
CA LYS A 28 -0.92 -5.00 7.33
C LYS A 28 -0.03 -3.95 7.99
N TYR A 29 1.13 -3.63 7.40
CA TYR A 29 2.03 -2.62 7.95
C TYR A 29 1.42 -1.21 8.06
N LYS A 30 0.44 -0.89 7.21
CA LYS A 30 -0.30 0.38 7.22
C LYS A 30 -1.46 0.40 8.21
N ASP A 31 -1.93 -0.75 8.69
CA ASP A 31 -3.06 -0.82 9.62
C ASP A 31 -2.60 -0.53 11.06
N PRO A 32 -3.02 0.59 11.68
CA PRO A 32 -2.64 0.91 13.06
C PRO A 32 -3.28 -0.02 14.10
N LYS A 33 -4.31 -0.80 13.74
CA LYS A 33 -4.97 -1.76 14.64
C LYS A 33 -4.20 -3.07 14.78
N GLN A 34 -3.28 -3.36 13.85
CA GLN A 34 -2.46 -4.57 13.89
C GLN A 34 -1.36 -4.45 14.96
N PRO A 35 -0.99 -5.55 15.64
CA PRO A 35 0.13 -5.55 16.57
C PRO A 35 1.42 -5.08 15.91
N LEU A 36 2.28 -4.41 16.68
CA LEU A 36 3.53 -3.83 16.16
C LEU A 36 4.37 -4.85 15.38
N ASN A 37 4.61 -6.03 15.95
CA ASN A 37 5.44 -7.07 15.32
C ASN A 37 4.86 -7.53 13.97
N VAL A 38 3.54 -7.66 13.87
CA VAL A 38 2.86 -8.03 12.61
C VAL A 38 3.11 -6.97 11.54
N ARG A 39 3.09 -5.69 11.92
CA ARG A 39 3.35 -4.57 11.01
C ARG A 39 4.81 -4.52 10.57
N LEU A 40 5.74 -4.79 11.48
CA LEU A 40 7.17 -4.84 11.19
C LEU A 40 7.50 -6.00 10.25
N ASP A 41 6.99 -7.19 10.52
CA ASP A 41 7.25 -8.38 9.70
C ASP A 41 6.68 -8.22 8.27
N ASP A 42 5.46 -7.69 8.14
CA ASP A 42 4.85 -7.38 6.84
C ASP A 42 5.65 -6.30 6.08
N LEU A 43 6.13 -5.26 6.76
CA LEU A 43 6.97 -4.24 6.11
C LEU A 43 8.32 -4.82 5.66
N LEU A 44 9.03 -5.52 6.54
CA LEU A 44 10.38 -6.06 6.26
C LEU A 44 10.36 -7.15 5.18
N SER A 45 9.27 -7.92 5.07
CA SER A 45 9.11 -8.92 4.01
C SER A 45 8.91 -8.30 2.62
N ARG A 46 8.38 -7.07 2.55
CA ARG A 46 8.11 -6.34 1.30
C ARG A 46 9.27 -5.44 0.85
N MET A 47 10.19 -5.09 1.75
CA MET A 47 11.34 -4.26 1.43
C MET A 47 12.44 -5.02 0.69
N THR A 48 12.94 -4.40 -0.38
CA THR A 48 14.18 -4.76 -1.06
C THR A 48 15.41 -4.51 -0.18
N LEU A 49 16.54 -5.11 -0.55
CA LEU A 49 17.81 -4.86 0.14
C LEU A 49 18.22 -3.37 0.07
N ALA A 50 17.99 -2.71 -1.07
CA ALA A 50 18.29 -1.28 -1.23
C ALA A 50 17.45 -0.41 -0.28
N GLU A 51 16.16 -0.70 -0.14
CA GLU A 51 15.29 -0.01 0.81
C GLU A 51 15.74 -0.23 2.26
N LYS A 52 16.14 -1.46 2.61
CA LYS A 52 16.65 -1.76 3.96
C LYS A 52 17.93 -0.98 4.27
N ILE A 53 18.87 -0.94 3.32
CA ILE A 53 20.09 -0.15 3.45
C ILE A 53 19.77 1.35 3.54
N GLY A 54 18.84 1.85 2.72
CA GLY A 54 18.40 3.25 2.75
C GLY A 54 17.81 3.67 4.10
N GLN A 55 17.02 2.80 4.73
CA GLN A 55 16.49 3.06 6.08
C GLN A 55 17.58 3.11 7.16
N MET A 56 18.67 2.35 7.00
CA MET A 56 19.83 2.37 7.91
C MET A 56 20.80 3.53 7.63
N ALA A 57 20.72 4.13 6.44
CA ALA A 57 21.60 5.22 6.04
C ALA A 57 21.17 6.56 6.67
N GLN A 58 22.17 7.30 7.13
CA GLN A 58 22.01 8.64 7.69
C GLN A 58 22.72 9.66 6.79
N ILE A 59 22.02 10.74 6.45
CA ILE A 59 22.59 11.83 5.65
C ILE A 59 22.43 13.18 6.34
N GLU A 60 23.35 14.09 6.03
CA GLU A 60 23.21 15.49 6.43
C GLU A 60 22.14 16.21 5.60
N ARG A 61 21.43 17.14 6.23
CA ARG A 61 20.36 17.95 5.61
C ARG A 61 20.83 18.68 4.36
N LYS A 62 22.09 19.12 4.31
CA LYS A 62 22.68 19.77 3.13
C LYS A 62 22.61 18.91 1.86
N ASN A 63 22.53 17.58 2.01
CA ASN A 63 22.47 16.60 0.94
C ASN A 63 21.06 16.01 0.75
N ALA A 64 20.08 16.39 1.58
CA ALA A 64 18.74 15.79 1.60
C ALA A 64 17.78 16.46 0.60
N SER A 65 18.07 16.34 -0.70
CA SER A 65 17.10 16.75 -1.73
C SER A 65 15.94 15.75 -1.82
N SER A 66 14.77 16.20 -2.30
CA SER A 66 13.61 15.31 -2.49
C SER A 66 13.91 14.13 -3.41
N GLU A 67 14.79 14.35 -4.39
CA GLU A 67 15.25 13.30 -5.31
C GLU A 67 16.15 12.29 -4.59
N VAL A 68 17.11 12.75 -3.78
CA VAL A 68 17.99 11.88 -3.00
C VAL A 68 17.18 11.03 -2.01
N LEU A 69 16.26 11.64 -1.28
CA LEU A 69 15.42 10.92 -0.32
C LEU A 69 14.59 9.82 -1.00
N LYS A 70 14.01 10.12 -2.17
CA LYS A 70 13.16 9.19 -2.92
C LYS A 70 13.97 8.07 -3.58
N ASN A 71 15.07 8.40 -4.25
CA ASN A 71 15.82 7.44 -5.05
C ASN A 71 16.66 6.48 -4.20
N TYR A 72 17.07 6.91 -3.01
CA TYR A 72 17.91 6.11 -2.09
C TYR A 72 17.18 5.64 -0.84
N PHE A 73 15.87 5.86 -0.72
CA PHE A 73 15.03 5.38 0.39
C PHE A 73 15.53 5.79 1.78
N ILE A 74 16.07 7.02 1.88
CA ILE A 74 16.75 7.49 3.10
C ILE A 74 15.75 7.63 4.25
N GLY A 75 16.02 6.92 5.35
CA GLY A 75 15.18 6.93 6.55
C GLY A 75 15.54 8.03 7.57
N ILE A 76 16.80 8.48 7.58
CA ILE A 76 17.32 9.35 8.65
C ILE A 76 18.05 10.57 8.06
N VAL A 77 17.61 11.77 8.49
CA VAL A 77 18.24 13.05 8.15
C VAL A 77 18.66 13.76 9.42
N ILE A 78 19.89 14.25 9.45
CA ILE A 78 20.43 15.03 10.57
C ILE A 78 20.78 16.46 10.14
N THR A 79 20.73 17.39 11.10
CA THR A 79 21.05 18.81 10.89
C THR A 79 22.52 19.08 11.12
#